data_AF-A0A378MD38-F1
#
_entry.id   AF-A0A378MD38-F1
#
_cell.length_a   1.000
_cell.length_b   1.000
_cell.length_c   1.000
_cell.angle_alpha   90.00
_cell.angle_beta   90.00
_cell.angle_gamma   90.00
#
_symmetry.space_group_name_H-M   'P 1'
#
loop_
_entity.id
_entity.type
_entity.pdbx_description
1 polymer ?
#
loop_
_entity_poly.entity_id
_entity_poly.type
_entity_poly.pdbx_seq_one_letter_code
_entity_poly.pdbx_strand_id
1 'polypeptide(L)'
;MDWVKKPNSEKEIGSIHAIQGYDLNYSGVIIGNDITVKDNQIVAVPENYKDVGGIPLKKEFSLSELTKYILNIYYILLSRGIDGCAVYFEDKSVEKLFKERVGL
;
A
#
# COMPACT_ATOMS: atom_id res chain seq x y z
N MET A 1 12.48 -3.94 17.62
CA MET A 1 11.87 -5.18 18.14
C MET A 1 11.09 -5.78 16.97
N ASP A 2 11.55 -6.90 16.41
CA ASP A 2 11.01 -7.46 15.16
C ASP A 2 9.57 -7.96 15.34
N TRP A 3 8.60 -7.26 14.77
CA TRP A 3 7.18 -7.68 14.81
C TRP A 3 6.99 -9.05 14.16
N VAL A 4 7.68 -9.28 13.04
CA VAL A 4 7.65 -10.54 12.27
C VAL A 4 8.08 -11.77 13.10
N LYS A 5 8.87 -11.59 14.17
CA LYS A 5 9.32 -12.69 15.03
C LYS A 5 8.42 -12.92 16.25
N LYS A 6 7.37 -12.12 16.43
CA LYS A 6 6.42 -12.32 17.52
C LYS A 6 5.52 -13.53 17.23
N PRO A 7 5.22 -14.35 18.24
CA PRO A 7 4.20 -15.40 18.11
C PRO A 7 2.87 -14.77 17.71
N ASN A 8 2.17 -15.35 16.72
CA ASN A 8 0.91 -14.87 16.13
C ASN A 8 1.00 -13.62 15.23
N SER A 9 2.19 -13.17 14.84
CA SER A 9 2.32 -12.06 13.88
C SER A 9 1.63 -12.37 12.54
N GLU A 10 1.54 -13.65 12.17
CA GLU A 10 0.79 -14.14 11.01
C GLU A 10 -0.72 -13.86 11.07
N LYS A 11 -1.26 -13.47 12.24
CA LYS A 11 -2.68 -13.15 12.45
C LYS A 11 -2.94 -11.65 12.63
N GLU A 12 -1.92 -10.80 12.61
CA GLU A 12 -2.09 -9.35 12.77
C GLU A 12 -1.75 -8.59 11.48
N ILE A 13 -2.27 -7.36 11.38
CA ILE A 13 -2.02 -6.48 10.25
C ILE A 13 -0.86 -5.56 10.61
N GLY A 14 0.25 -5.69 9.89
CA GLY A 14 1.42 -4.81 9.99
C GLY A 14 1.32 -3.61 9.05
N SER A 15 1.90 -2.48 9.45
CA SER A 15 2.13 -1.35 8.54
C SER A 15 3.42 -1.54 7.73
N ILE A 16 3.67 -0.67 6.75
CA ILE A 16 4.94 -0.60 5.99
C ILE A 16 6.17 -0.58 6.92
N HIS A 17 6.07 0.07 8.08
CA HIS A 17 7.13 0.18 9.07
C HIS A 17 7.40 -1.14 9.82
N ALA A 18 6.42 -2.03 9.89
CA ALA A 18 6.54 -3.32 10.59
C ALA A 18 7.23 -4.39 9.76
N ILE A 19 7.17 -4.29 8.41
CA ILE A 19 7.71 -5.29 7.48
C ILE A 19 9.04 -4.88 6.84
N GLN A 20 9.55 -3.69 7.16
CA GLN A 20 10.76 -3.16 6.53
C GLN A 20 11.97 -4.06 6.82
N GLY A 21 12.56 -4.62 5.76
CA GLY A 21 13.74 -5.49 5.84
C GLY A 21 13.44 -7.00 5.89
N TYR A 22 12.18 -7.40 5.70
CA TYR A 22 11.79 -8.81 5.65
C TYR A 22 11.04 -9.13 4.35
N ASP A 23 11.41 -10.26 3.75
CA ASP A 23 10.62 -10.90 2.70
C ASP A 23 9.80 -12.04 3.32
N LEU A 24 8.59 -12.23 2.84
CA LEU A 24 7.64 -13.24 3.30
C LEU A 24 7.40 -14.26 2.19
N ASN A 25 7.20 -15.53 2.54
CA ASN A 25 6.79 -16.54 1.55
C ASN A 25 5.46 -16.14 0.90
N TYR A 26 4.50 -15.69 1.71
CA TYR A 26 3.23 -15.17 1.25
C TYR A 26 2.91 -13.83 1.93
N SER A 27 2.37 -12.88 1.18
CA SER A 27 1.88 -11.62 1.73
C SER A 27 0.42 -11.36 1.37
N GLY A 28 -0.28 -10.66 2.26
CA GLY A 28 -1.59 -10.08 1.99
C GLY A 28 -1.47 -8.56 2.06
N VAL A 29 -1.86 -7.86 0.99
CA VAL A 29 -1.81 -6.40 0.92
C VAL A 29 -3.21 -5.85 0.77
N ILE A 30 -3.58 -4.93 1.67
CA ILE A 30 -4.82 -4.15 1.58
C ILE A 30 -4.44 -2.80 0.95
N ILE A 31 -5.00 -2.54 -0.22
CA ILE A 31 -4.99 -1.23 -0.87
C ILE A 31 -6.20 -0.46 -0.34
N GLY A 32 -5.93 0.52 0.51
CA GLY A 32 -6.94 1.32 1.18
C GLY A 32 -7.56 2.39 0.30
N ASN A 33 -8.51 3.14 0.87
CA ASN A 33 -9.21 4.24 0.21
C ASN A 33 -8.38 5.54 0.12
N ASP A 34 -7.06 5.47 0.30
CA ASP A 34 -6.12 6.61 0.19
C ASP A 34 -5.68 6.89 -1.26
N ILE A 35 -6.13 6.06 -2.20
CA ILE A 35 -6.05 6.29 -3.64
C ILE A 35 -7.39 5.98 -4.32
N THR A 36 -7.67 6.63 -5.44
CA THR A 36 -8.86 6.42 -6.28
C THR A 36 -8.50 6.58 -7.76
N VAL A 37 -9.45 6.31 -8.66
CA VAL A 37 -9.30 6.53 -10.10
C VAL A 37 -10.03 7.79 -10.55
N LYS A 38 -9.31 8.72 -11.16
CA LYS A 38 -9.84 9.92 -11.82
C LYS A 38 -9.24 10.04 -13.21
N ASP A 39 -10.07 10.24 -14.23
CA ASP A 39 -9.64 10.36 -15.64
C ASP A 39 -8.72 9.21 -16.10
N ASN A 40 -9.05 7.98 -15.68
CA ASN A 40 -8.28 6.76 -15.94
C ASN A 40 -6.86 6.74 -15.34
N GLN A 41 -6.58 7.62 -14.38
CA GLN A 41 -5.33 7.71 -13.64
C GLN A 41 -5.57 7.48 -12.15
N ILE A 42 -4.59 6.89 -11.48
CA ILE A 42 -4.61 6.75 -10.03
C ILE A 42 -4.25 8.11 -9.43
N VAL A 43 -5.03 8.57 -8.46
CA VAL A 43 -4.81 9.82 -7.71
C VAL A 43 -4.97 9.57 -6.22
N ALA A 44 -4.18 10.25 -5.40
CA ALA A 44 -4.31 10.19 -3.95
C ALA A 44 -5.61 10.84 -3.46
N VAL A 45 -6.11 10.35 -2.33
CA VAL A 45 -7.19 10.94 -1.54
C VAL A 45 -6.60 11.39 -0.20
N PRO A 46 -6.12 12.65 -0.10
CA PRO A 46 -5.40 13.14 1.09
C PRO A 46 -6.18 12.95 2.40
N GLU A 47 -7.51 13.11 2.34
CA GLU A 47 -8.43 12.95 3.47
C GLU A 47 -8.32 11.57 4.13
N ASN A 48 -8.03 10.55 3.33
CA ASN A 48 -7.99 9.15 3.73
C ASN A 48 -6.56 8.66 4.02
N TYR A 49 -5.55 9.47 3.72
CA TYR A 49 -4.17 9.16 4.04
C TYR A 49 -3.87 9.48 5.51
N LYS A 50 -3.66 8.44 6.33
CA LYS A 50 -3.55 8.55 7.80
C LYS A 50 -2.14 8.29 8.36
N ASP A 51 -1.13 8.13 7.51
CA ASP A 51 0.23 7.91 8.01
C ASP A 51 0.81 9.22 8.60
N VAL A 52 0.74 9.32 9.92
CA VAL A 52 1.21 10.47 10.71
C VAL A 52 2.76 10.55 10.73
N GLY A 53 3.47 9.46 10.44
CA GLY A 53 4.94 9.41 10.46
C GLY A 53 5.59 9.52 9.08
N GLY A 54 4.85 9.20 8.01
CA GLY A 54 5.33 9.21 6.63
C GLY A 54 5.28 10.58 5.93
N ILE A 55 4.63 11.59 6.51
CA ILE A 55 4.63 12.95 5.97
C ILE A 55 5.92 13.64 6.46
N PRO A 56 6.98 13.82 5.64
CA PRO A 56 8.04 14.72 6.02
C PRO A 56 7.45 16.10 6.33
N LEU A 57 8.03 16.76 7.33
CA LEU A 57 7.85 18.18 7.73
C LEU A 57 8.03 19.21 6.58
N LYS A 58 7.99 18.79 5.32
CA LYS A 58 7.90 19.65 4.14
C LYS A 58 6.45 20.07 3.96
N LYS A 59 6.20 21.34 4.23
CA LYS A 59 5.04 22.09 3.75
C LYS A 59 4.62 21.61 2.36
N GLU A 60 3.42 21.03 2.30
CA GLU A 60 2.58 20.79 1.12
C GLU A 60 3.20 19.92 0.01
N PHE A 61 2.97 18.61 0.09
CA PHE A 61 3.02 17.76 -1.10
C PHE A 61 2.01 18.25 -2.12
N SER A 62 2.38 18.37 -3.40
CA SER A 62 1.39 18.39 -4.46
C SER A 62 0.63 17.07 -4.51
N LEU A 63 -0.60 17.08 -5.02
CA LEU A 63 -1.41 15.86 -5.18
C LEU A 63 -0.65 14.76 -5.94
N SER A 64 0.14 15.16 -6.95
CA SER A 64 0.95 14.24 -7.76
C SER A 64 2.09 13.58 -6.97
N GLU A 65 2.73 14.32 -6.07
CA GLU A 65 3.81 13.80 -5.23
C GLU A 65 3.24 12.89 -4.16
N LEU A 66 2.11 13.24 -3.54
CA LEU A 66 1.41 12.37 -2.60
C LEU A 66 0.97 11.06 -3.27
N THR A 67 0.42 11.14 -4.48
CA THR A 67 0.04 9.96 -5.26
C THR A 67 1.23 9.03 -5.49
N LYS A 68 2.36 9.57 -5.95
CA LYS A 68 3.59 8.78 -6.13
C LYS A 68 4.11 8.20 -4.82
N TYR A 69 4.02 8.96 -3.74
CA TYR A 69 4.46 8.53 -2.41
C TYR A 69 3.65 7.31 -1.92
N ILE A 70 2.32 7.40 -1.98
CA ILE A 70 1.43 6.29 -1.59
C ILE A 70 1.63 5.07 -2.50
N LEU A 71 1.74 5.27 -3.83
CA LEU A 71 2.02 4.19 -4.76
C LEU A 71 3.35 3.48 -4.47
N ASN A 72 4.37 4.21 -4.03
CA ASN A 72 5.65 3.63 -3.62
C ASN A 72 5.52 2.77 -2.35
N ILE A 73 4.68 3.17 -1.39
CA ILE A 73 4.37 2.34 -0.21
C ILE A 73 3.79 1.00 -0.66
N TYR A 74 2.77 1.04 -1.51
CA TYR A 74 2.14 -0.19 -2.03
C TYR A 74 3.09 -1.03 -2.87
N TYR A 75 3.94 -0.42 -3.69
CA TYR A 75 4.99 -1.14 -4.43
C TYR A 75 5.91 -1.93 -3.50
N ILE A 76 6.36 -1.32 -2.40
CA ILE A 76 7.19 -1.99 -1.40
C ILE A 76 6.44 -3.16 -0.78
N LEU A 77 5.18 -2.98 -0.36
CA LEU A 77 4.37 -4.04 0.25
C LEU A 77 4.12 -5.22 -0.72
N LEU A 78 3.74 -4.92 -1.95
CA LEU A 78 3.43 -5.90 -2.98
C LEU A 78 4.67 -6.71 -3.40
N SER A 79 5.87 -6.14 -3.27
CA SER A 79 7.14 -6.80 -3.60
C SER A 79 7.72 -7.69 -2.48
N ARG A 80 7.08 -7.76 -1.30
CA ARG A 80 7.59 -8.60 -0.18
C ARG A 80 7.20 -10.08 -0.26
N GLY A 81 6.21 -10.45 -1.07
CA GLY A 81 5.77 -11.84 -1.21
C GLY A 81 6.61 -12.60 -2.24
N ILE A 82 7.34 -13.63 -1.81
CA ILE A 82 8.22 -14.44 -2.68
C ILE A 82 7.40 -15.45 -3.50
N ASP A 83 6.59 -16.27 -2.82
CA ASP A 83 5.81 -17.35 -3.47
C ASP A 83 4.43 -16.85 -3.90
N GLY A 84 3.91 -15.79 -3.26
CA GLY A 84 2.64 -15.19 -3.65
C GLY A 84 2.25 -13.95 -2.86
N CYS A 85 1.41 -13.12 -3.48
CA CYS A 85 0.86 -11.91 -2.88
C CYS A 85 -0.64 -11.83 -3.20
N ALA A 86 -1.48 -11.90 -2.16
CA ALA A 86 -2.91 -11.64 -2.28
C ALA A 86 -3.17 -10.15 -2.09
N VAL A 87 -3.99 -9.55 -2.95
CA VAL A 87 -4.30 -8.12 -2.90
C VAL A 87 -5.79 -7.91 -2.75
N TYR A 88 -6.17 -7.10 -1.77
CA TYR A 88 -7.54 -6.62 -1.58
C TYR A 88 -7.60 -5.12 -1.83
N PHE A 89 -8.66 -4.66 -2.48
CA PHE A 89 -8.89 -3.25 -2.80
C PHE A 89 -10.18 -2.78 -2.15
N GLU A 90 -10.09 -1.72 -1.35
CA GLU A 90 -11.27 -1.04 -0.81
C GLU A 90 -12.03 -0.27 -1.90
N ASP A 91 -11.31 0.48 -2.75
CA ASP A 91 -11.90 1.18 -3.91
C ASP A 91 -11.98 0.24 -5.13
N LYS A 92 -13.21 -0.06 -5.57
CA LYS A 92 -13.47 -0.95 -6.72
C LYS A 92 -13.08 -0.35 -8.07
N SER A 93 -12.99 0.97 -8.18
CA SER A 93 -12.44 1.61 -9.38
C SER A 93 -10.95 1.33 -9.54
N VAL A 94 -10.21 1.32 -8.43
CA VAL A 94 -8.78 0.98 -8.39
C VAL A 94 -8.59 -0.50 -8.69
N GLU A 95 -9.42 -1.38 -8.10
CA GLU A 95 -9.40 -2.82 -8.40
C GLU A 95 -9.59 -3.10 -9.90
N LYS A 96 -10.58 -2.44 -10.51
CA LYS A 96 -10.88 -2.59 -11.94
C LYS A 96 -9.68 -2.16 -12.80
N LEU A 97 -9.16 -0.96 -12.55
CA LEU A 97 -8.00 -0.44 -13.31
C LEU A 97 -6.76 -1.32 -13.12
N PHE A 98 -6.55 -1.86 -11.92
CA PHE A 98 -5.46 -2.79 -11.65
C PHE A 98 -5.60 -4.06 -12.51
N LYS A 99 -6.76 -4.72 -12.47
CA LYS A 99 -7.04 -5.94 -13.25
C LYS A 99 -6.84 -5.72 -14.75
N GLU A 100 -7.37 -4.62 -15.29
CA GLU A 100 -7.18 -4.24 -16.70
C GLU A 100 -5.70 -4.09 -17.07
N ARG A 101 -4.87 -3.52 -16.19
CA ARG A 101 -3.43 -3.32 -16.44
C ARG A 101 -2.61 -4.60 -16.32
N VAL A 102 -3.00 -5.53 -15.46
CA VAL A 102 -2.29 -6.81 -15.28
C VAL A 102 -2.83 -7.93 -16.16
N GLY A 103 -3.90 -7.69 -16.92
CA GLY A 103 -4.51 -8.69 -17.81
C GLY A 103 -5.35 -9.74 -17.08
N LEU A 104 -6.00 -9.35 -15.98
CA LEU A 104 -6.93 -10.18 -15.20
C LEU A 104 -8.40 -9.82 -15.46
#